data_AF-A0A2V7H9T5-F1
#
_entry.id   AF-A0A2V7H9T5-F1
#
_cell.length_a   1.000
_cell.length_b   1.000
_cell.length_c   1.000
_cell.angle_alpha   90.00
_cell.angle_beta   90.00
_cell.angle_gamma   90.00
#
_symmetry.space_group_name_H-M   'P 1'
#
loop_
_entity.id
_entity.type
_entity.pdbx_description
1 polymer ?
#
loop_
_entity_poly.entity_id
_entity_poly.type
_entity_poly.pdbx_seq_one_letter_code
_entity_poly.pdbx_strand_id
1 'polypeptide(L)' 'SATKVYRTVAGPAEQTVRLTLAPGARLEWVPDHTIPFAGSAFRQRVEAEAPEGAALVLIDAFAAGRVARGEAWRFAL' A
#
# COMPACT_ATOMS: atom_id res chain seq x y z
N SER A 1 6.96 10.31 4.21
CA SER A 1 7.61 9.15 4.87
C SER A 1 7.56 7.98 3.88
N ALA A 2 7.66 6.71 4.28
CA ALA A 2 7.46 5.56 3.38
C ALA A 2 7.11 4.34 4.23
N THR A 3 6.25 3.46 3.73
CA THR A 3 5.90 2.21 4.43
C THR A 3 6.99 1.18 4.20
N LYS A 4 7.76 0.84 5.23
CA LYS A 4 8.84 -0.15 5.14
C LYS A 4 8.32 -1.49 5.63
N VAL A 5 8.34 -2.51 4.77
CA VAL A 5 7.97 -3.88 5.16
C VAL A 5 9.24 -4.68 5.43
N TYR A 6 9.44 -5.07 6.68
CA TYR A 6 10.60 -5.86 7.09
C TYR A 6 10.37 -7.34 6.80
N ARG A 7 11.44 -8.14 6.94
CA ARG A 7 11.38 -9.60 6.81
C ARG A 7 10.27 -10.17 7.71
N THR A 8 9.47 -11.05 7.14
CA THR A 8 8.39 -11.77 7.82
C THR A 8 8.78 -13.23 8.05
N VAL A 9 8.40 -13.81 9.20
CA VAL A 9 8.78 -15.19 9.57
C VAL A 9 7.59 -16.16 9.55
N ALA A 10 6.39 -15.71 9.91
CA ALA A 10 5.21 -16.57 10.09
C ALA A 10 4.07 -16.34 9.08
N GLY A 11 4.09 -15.24 8.34
CA GLY A 11 3.03 -14.84 7.40
C GLY A 11 3.23 -13.40 6.92
N PRO A 12 2.43 -12.93 5.94
CA PRO A 12 2.56 -11.59 5.41
C PRO A 12 2.24 -10.53 6.47
N ALA A 13 2.93 -9.39 6.42
CA ALA A 13 2.45 -8.19 7.07
C ALA A 13 1.17 -7.73 6.36
N GLU A 14 0.16 -7.30 7.12
CA GLU A 14 -1.15 -6.96 6.57
C GLU A 14 -1.49 -5.48 6.75
N GLN A 15 -2.03 -4.87 5.70
CA GLN A 15 -2.60 -3.52 5.73
C GLN A 15 -4.03 -3.56 5.17
N THR A 16 -4.98 -3.03 5.94
CA THR A 16 -6.36 -2.83 5.47
C THR A 16 -6.69 -1.34 5.54
N VAL A 17 -7.10 -0.78 4.41
CA VAL A 17 -7.54 0.61 4.28
C VAL A 17 -9.01 0.59 3.90
N ARG A 18 -9.84 1.30 4.66
CA ARG A 18 -11.26 1.51 4.37
C ARG A 18 -11.51 2.99 4.17
N LEU A 19 -12.03 3.36 3.00
CA LEU A 19 -12.35 4.73 2.63
C LEU A 19 -13.87 4.83 2.43
N THR A 20 -14.54 5.61 3.27
CA THR A 20 -15.98 5.89 3.10
C THR A 20 -16.16 7.35 2.75
N LEU A 21 -16.71 7.63 1.58
CA LEU A 21 -16.98 8.99 1.11
C LEU A 21 -18.44 9.35 1.39
N ALA A 22 -18.69 10.62 1.71
CA ALA A 22 -20.03 11.17 1.73
C ALA A 22 -20.52 11.48 0.29
N PRO A 23 -21.83 11.60 0.05
CA PRO A 23 -22.37 12.08 -1.23
C PRO A 23 -21.72 13.40 -1.65
N GLY A 24 -21.32 13.50 -2.93
CA GLY A 24 -20.65 14.69 -3.44
C GLY A 24 -19.18 14.88 -3.00
N ALA A 25 -18.65 14.06 -2.10
CA ALA A 25 -17.30 14.25 -1.56
C ALA A 25 -16.20 14.03 -2.62
N ARG A 26 -15.04 14.63 -2.40
CA ARG A 26 -13.82 14.42 -3.20
C ARG A 26 -12.71 13.99 -2.26
N LEU A 27 -12.09 12.84 -2.53
CA LEU A 27 -10.94 12.34 -1.78
C LEU A 27 -9.78 12.06 -2.74
N GLU A 28 -8.62 12.60 -2.41
CA GLU A 28 -7.35 12.22 -3.02
C GLU A 28 -6.54 11.45 -1.98
N TRP A 29 -6.47 10.12 -2.13
CA TRP A 29 -5.70 9.25 -1.27
C TRP A 29 -4.41 8.83 -1.99
N VAL A 30 -3.33 9.51 -1.64
CA VAL A 30 -2.00 9.39 -2.27
C VAL A 30 -0.95 9.12 -1.17
N PRO A 31 -0.93 7.90 -0.59
CA PRO A 31 0.09 7.52 0.39
C PRO A 31 1.50 7.53 -0.22
N ASP A 32 2.49 7.66 0.65
CA ASP A 32 3.87 7.36 0.27
C ASP A 32 4.02 5.88 -0.12
N HIS A 33 4.94 5.62 -1.04
CA HIS A 33 5.19 4.28 -1.55
C HIS A 33 5.62 3.28 -0.47
N THR A 34 5.30 2.01 -0.72
CA THR A 34 5.74 0.87 0.07
C THR A 34 7.12 0.39 -0.39
N ILE A 35 8.03 0.09 0.55
CA ILE A 35 9.36 -0.45 0.30
C ILE A 35 9.45 -1.84 0.95
N PRO A 36 9.25 -2.92 0.19
CA PRO A 36 9.41 -4.29 0.69
C PRO A 36 10.90 -4.66 0.79
N PHE A 37 11.34 -5.10 1.96
CA PHE A 37 12.74 -5.51 2.18
C PHE A 37 12.95 -6.98 1.78
N ALA A 38 14.20 -7.40 1.66
CA ALA A 38 14.50 -8.80 1.37
C ALA A 38 13.84 -9.77 2.40
N GLY A 39 13.05 -10.72 1.89
CA GLY A 39 12.30 -11.70 2.67
C GLY A 39 11.03 -11.19 3.36
N SER A 40 10.53 -9.99 3.01
CA SER A 40 9.22 -9.54 3.47
C SER A 40 8.10 -10.15 2.64
N ALA A 41 6.99 -10.56 3.24
CA ALA A 41 5.73 -10.78 2.54
C ALA A 41 4.72 -9.69 2.97
N PHE A 42 3.92 -9.17 2.05
CA PHE A 42 2.97 -8.09 2.33
C PHE A 42 1.63 -8.32 1.63
N ARG A 43 0.54 -8.14 2.37
CA ARG A 43 -0.82 -8.19 1.84
C ARG A 43 -1.54 -6.89 2.15
N GLN A 44 -1.93 -6.17 1.10
CA GLN A 44 -2.76 -4.97 1.24
C GLN A 44 -4.15 -5.19 0.67
N ARG A 45 -5.15 -4.70 1.40
CA ARG A 45 -6.52 -4.52 0.90
C ARG A 45 -6.94 -3.06 1.06
N VAL A 46 -7.43 -2.47 -0.02
CA VAL A 46 -8.07 -1.15 0.00
C VAL A 46 -9.52 -1.30 -0.45
N GLU A 47 -10.44 -0.92 0.42
CA GLU A 47 -11.88 -0.92 0.19
C GLU A 47 -12.37 0.53 0.18
N ALA A 48 -13.10 0.93 -0.86
CA ALA A 48 -13.64 2.28 -0.99
C ALA A 48 -15.13 2.26 -1.30
N GLU A 49 -15.90 3.05 -0.55
CA GLU A 49 -17.31 3.30 -0.77
C GLU A 49 -17.48 4.73 -1.26
N ALA A 50 -17.93 4.88 -2.51
CA ALA A 50 -18.16 6.17 -3.15
C ALA A 50 -19.63 6.28 -3.58
N PRO A 51 -20.49 6.93 -2.79
CA PRO A 51 -21.90 7.12 -3.13
C PRO A 51 -22.08 8.14 -4.26
N GLU A 52 -23.33 8.38 -4.66
CA GLU A 52 -23.65 9.27 -5.78
C GLU A 52 -22.96 10.64 -5.67
N GLY A 53 -22.39 11.06 -6.80
CA GLY A 53 -21.72 12.34 -6.92
C GLY A 53 -20.37 12.41 -6.21
N ALA A 54 -19.91 11.37 -5.49
CA ALA A 54 -18.58 11.33 -4.90
C ALA A 54 -17.49 11.00 -5.94
N ALA A 55 -16.25 11.40 -5.68
CA ALA A 55 -15.10 10.99 -6.49
C ALA A 55 -13.87 10.70 -5.64
N LEU A 56 -13.13 9.68 -6.05
CA LEU A 56 -11.91 9.22 -5.40
C LEU A 56 -10.79 9.19 -6.44
N VAL A 57 -9.66 9.82 -6.11
CA VAL A 57 -8.36 9.54 -6.74
C VAL A 57 -7.58 8.68 -5.76
N LEU A 58 -7.25 7.46 -6.19
CA LEU A 58 -6.45 6.51 -5.42
C LEU A 58 -5.15 6.25 -6.18
N ILE A 59 -4.03 6.42 -5.51
CA ILE A 59 -2.71 6.04 -6.02
C ILE A 59 -2.09 5.07 -5.02
N ASP A 60 -1.56 3.97 -5.52
CA ASP A 60 -0.72 3.09 -4.73
C ASP A 60 0.57 2.80 -5.50
N ALA A 61 1.67 2.72 -4.76
CA ALA A 61 3.00 2.55 -5.31
C ALA A 61 3.85 1.68 -4.39
N PHE A 62 4.65 0.81 -5.00
CA PHE A 62 5.67 0.04 -4.31
C PHE A 62 7.00 0.14 -5.04
N ALA A 63 8.08 0.19 -4.28
CA ALA A 63 9.42 0.04 -4.82
C ALA A 63 9.74 -1.43 -5.07
N ALA A 64 10.66 -1.70 -6.01
CA ALA A 64 11.24 -3.04 -6.18
C ALA A 64 11.93 -3.57 -4.92
N GLY A 65 12.29 -2.69 -3.98
CA GLY A 65 12.93 -2.98 -2.70
C GLY A 65 13.90 -1.87 -2.32
N ARG A 66 14.89 -2.18 -1.47
CA ARG A 66 15.99 -1.25 -1.15
C ARG A 66 17.05 -1.29 -2.27
N VAL A 67 16.70 -0.73 -3.43
CA VAL A 67 17.55 -0.77 -4.65
C VAL A 67 18.96 -0.23 -4.40
N ALA A 68 19.09 0.85 -3.64
CA ALA A 68 20.40 1.42 -3.26
C ALA A 68 21.27 0.47 -2.40
N ARG A 69 20.69 -0.60 -1.84
CA ARG A 69 21.38 -1.66 -1.09
C ARG A 69 21.48 -2.98 -1.88
N GLY A 70 21.20 -2.96 -3.19
CA GLY A 70 21.22 -4.16 -4.03
C GLY A 70 20.03 -5.11 -3.79
N GLU A 71 18.95 -4.62 -3.21
CA GLU A 71 17.72 -5.39 -3.01
C GLU A 71 16.65 -4.93 -4.00
N ALA A 72 16.49 -5.67 -5.09
CA ALA A 72 15.39 -5.52 -6.04
C ALA A 72 14.71 -6.88 -6.22
N TRP A 73 13.38 -6.91 -6.05
CA TRP A 73 12.56 -8.11 -6.21
C TRP A 73 12.98 -9.27 -5.28
N ARG A 74 13.48 -8.94 -4.09
CA ARG A 74 13.95 -9.93 -3.07
C ARG A 74 12.96 -10.18 -1.94
N PHE A 75 11.76 -9.63 -2.03
CA PHE A 75 10.66 -9.92 -1.11
C PHE A 75 10.09 -11.31 -1.36
N ALA A 76 9.39 -11.87 -0.38
CA ALA A 76 8.68 -13.14 -0.49
C ALA A 76 7.33 -12.93 -1.20
N LEU A 77 6.87 -13.96 -1.92
CA LEU A 77 5.53 -14.01 -2.52
C LEU A 77 4.47 -14.25 -1.44
#